data_AF-I4EEJ6-F1
#
_entry.id   AF-I4EEJ6-F1
#
_cell.length_a   1.000
_cell.length_b   1.000
_cell.length_c   1.000
_cell.angle_alpha   90.00
_cell.angle_beta   90.00
_cell.angle_gamma   90.00
#
_symmetry.space_group_name_H-M   'P 1'
#
loop_
_entity.id
_entity.type
_entity.pdbx_description
1 polymer ?
#
loop_
_entity_poly.entity_id
_entity_poly.type
_entity_poly.pdbx_seq_one_letter_code
_entity_poly.pdbx_strand_id
1 'polypeptide(L)'
;MDFAAWPAAVSGALSGVIMLMVVKLMKLAGMHLQINLVRIWGAMLGLRGTPMLIAGWIVHLIVSATIGVAYAGIFSLAGAARRTWLWGLSIGVVHWIMGGFFLALVSATRTETPEERPAPGPFGMNFGLGDVLAFLLAHLVFGVSVGILYPLVSRRRRGVPGR
;
A
#
# COMPACT_ATOMS: atom_id res chain seq x y z
N MET A 1 8.52 15.57 13.98
CA MET A 1 7.17 16.12 13.70
C MET A 1 6.19 15.53 14.72
N ASP A 2 5.18 16.28 15.16
CA ASP A 2 4.25 15.75 16.18
C ASP A 2 3.34 14.69 15.57
N PHE A 3 3.22 13.57 16.27
CA PHE A 3 2.38 12.46 15.84
C PHE A 3 0.89 12.82 15.89
N ALA A 4 0.15 12.41 14.87
CA ALA A 4 -1.29 12.62 14.78
C ALA A 4 -1.94 11.44 14.04
N ALA A 5 -2.55 10.53 14.80
CA ALA A 5 -3.06 9.26 14.29
C ALA A 5 -4.11 9.43 13.17
N TRP A 6 -5.08 10.33 13.34
CA TRP A 6 -6.14 10.52 12.35
C TRP A 6 -5.62 11.04 11.00
N PRO A 7 -4.86 12.16 10.93
CA PRO A 7 -4.20 12.58 9.68
C PRO A 7 -3.33 11.49 9.05
N ALA A 8 -2.63 10.69 9.87
CA ALA A 8 -1.80 9.60 9.38
C ALA A 8 -2.63 8.48 8.74
N ALA A 9 -3.72 8.05 9.39
CA ALA A 9 -4.64 7.04 8.87
C ALA A 9 -5.27 7.48 7.53
N VAL A 10 -5.75 8.73 7.45
CA VAL A 10 -6.31 9.30 6.22
C VAL A 10 -5.25 9.35 5.11
N SER A 11 -4.03 9.80 5.42
CA SER A 11 -2.94 9.87 4.44
C SER A 11 -2.51 8.49 3.96
N GLY A 12 -2.49 7.50 4.85
CA GLY A 12 -2.25 6.10 4.52
C GLY A 12 -3.31 5.55 3.57
N ALA A 13 -4.59 5.70 3.90
CA ALA A 13 -5.70 5.26 3.05
C ALA A 13 -5.65 5.89 1.64
N LEU A 14 -5.45 7.21 1.55
CA LEU A 14 -5.31 7.91 0.27
C LEU A 14 -4.09 7.41 -0.53
N SER A 15 -2.95 7.21 0.14
CA SER A 15 -1.75 6.65 -0.50
C SER A 15 -1.97 5.23 -0.97
N GLY A 16 -2.77 4.44 -0.26
CA GLY A 16 -3.20 3.11 -0.66
C GLY A 16 -4.03 3.11 -1.95
N VAL A 17 -4.89 4.12 -2.13
CA VAL A 17 -5.61 4.33 -3.41
C VAL A 17 -4.65 4.72 -4.52
N ILE A 18 -3.73 5.66 -4.27
CA ILE A 18 -2.71 6.10 -5.25
C ILE A 18 -1.87 4.91 -5.71
N MET A 19 -1.45 4.05 -4.77
CA MET A 19 -0.70 2.83 -5.05
C MET A 19 -1.44 1.90 -6.03
N LEU A 20 -2.74 1.68 -5.84
CA LEU A 20 -3.54 0.88 -6.78
C LEU A 20 -3.71 1.58 -8.14
N MET A 21 -3.78 2.91 -8.14
CA MET A 21 -3.83 3.70 -9.39
C MET A 21 -2.54 3.59 -10.19
N VAL A 22 -1.36 3.51 -9.57
CA VAL A 22 -0.08 3.28 -10.27
C VAL A 22 -0.15 2.00 -11.10
N VAL A 23 -0.52 0.88 -10.48
CA VAL A 23 -0.64 -0.42 -11.18
C VAL A 23 -1.71 -0.35 -12.29
N LYS A 24 -2.83 0.32 -12.04
CA LYS A 24 -3.88 0.53 -13.06
C LYS A 24 -3.36 1.33 -14.25
N LEU A 25 -2.62 2.41 -14.01
CA LEU A 25 -2.04 3.25 -15.08
C LEU A 25 -1.00 2.47 -15.89
N MET A 26 -0.17 1.65 -15.25
CA MET A 26 0.78 0.77 -15.95
C MET A 26 0.06 -0.23 -16.87
N LYS A 27 -1.06 -0.82 -16.41
CA LYS A 27 -1.91 -1.67 -17.26
C LYS A 27 -2.50 -0.91 -18.44
N LEU A 28 -2.99 0.32 -18.20
CA LEU A 28 -3.51 1.20 -19.26
C LEU A 28 -2.43 1.63 -20.26
N ALA A 29 -1.17 1.68 -19.83
CA ALA A 29 -0.01 1.93 -20.69
C ALA A 29 0.44 0.68 -21.49
N GLY A 30 -0.32 -0.42 -21.45
CA GLY A 30 -0.06 -1.63 -22.22
C GLY A 30 0.78 -2.68 -21.50
N MET A 31 1.11 -2.49 -20.21
CA MET A 31 1.83 -3.53 -19.46
C MET A 31 0.89 -4.67 -19.08
N HIS A 32 1.27 -5.89 -19.43
CA HIS A 32 0.55 -7.11 -19.05
C HIS A 32 0.88 -7.54 -17.61
N LEU A 33 0.30 -6.83 -16.64
CA LEU A 33 0.49 -7.08 -15.21
C LEU A 33 -0.63 -7.99 -14.66
N GLN A 34 -0.26 -9.05 -13.96
CA GLN A 34 -1.25 -9.97 -13.36
C GLN A 34 -1.61 -9.59 -11.92
N ILE A 35 -0.73 -8.88 -11.21
CA ILE A 35 -0.92 -8.54 -9.81
C ILE A 35 -2.18 -7.69 -9.62
N ASN A 36 -2.96 -8.09 -8.63
CA ASN A 36 -4.20 -7.42 -8.24
C ASN A 36 -4.42 -7.61 -6.74
N LEU A 37 -3.91 -6.66 -5.95
CA LEU A 37 -3.96 -6.73 -4.49
C LEU A 37 -5.39 -6.78 -3.95
N VAL A 38 -6.32 -6.07 -4.56
CA VAL A 38 -7.74 -6.12 -4.18
C VAL A 38 -8.27 -7.55 -4.29
N ARG A 39 -7.99 -8.24 -5.40
CA ARG A 39 -8.40 -9.65 -5.56
C ARG A 39 -7.69 -10.56 -4.55
N ILE A 40 -6.39 -10.36 -4.32
CA ILE A 40 -5.61 -11.15 -3.36
C ILE A 40 -6.21 -11.01 -1.95
N TRP A 41 -6.45 -9.79 -1.48
CA TRP A 41 -7.04 -9.54 -0.16
C TRP A 41 -8.44 -10.14 -0.01
N GLY A 42 -9.30 -9.96 -1.01
CA GLY A 42 -10.66 -10.51 -0.97
C GLY A 42 -10.67 -12.04 -0.95
N ALA A 43 -9.76 -12.66 -1.70
CA ALA A 43 -9.66 -14.10 -1.79
C ALA A 43 -9.11 -14.77 -0.53
N MET A 44 -8.23 -14.09 0.20
CA MET A 44 -7.77 -14.57 1.51
C MET A 44 -8.92 -14.73 2.52
N LEU A 45 -10.06 -14.08 2.28
CA LEU A 45 -11.28 -14.23 3.07
C LEU A 45 -12.21 -15.33 2.52
N GLY A 46 -11.77 -16.11 1.53
CA GLY A 46 -12.57 -17.15 0.88
C GLY A 46 -13.70 -16.62 -0.01
N LEU A 47 -13.71 -15.33 -0.33
CA LEU A 47 -14.78 -14.69 -1.10
C LEU A 47 -14.55 -14.82 -2.60
N ARG A 48 -15.63 -14.81 -3.38
CA ARG A 48 -15.62 -14.85 -4.85
C ARG A 48 -16.45 -13.70 -5.45
N GLY A 49 -16.28 -13.41 -6.73
CA GLY A 49 -17.10 -12.43 -7.47
C GLY A 49 -17.03 -11.00 -6.93
N THR A 50 -18.16 -10.29 -6.91
CA THR A 50 -18.28 -8.90 -6.43
C THR A 50 -17.95 -8.74 -4.93
N PRO A 51 -18.44 -9.61 -4.01
CA PRO A 51 -18.08 -9.52 -2.59
C PRO A 51 -16.57 -9.56 -2.33
N MET A 52 -15.83 -10.39 -3.08
CA MET A 52 -14.36 -10.44 -3.02
C MET A 52 -13.73 -9.08 -3.33
N LEU A 53 -14.21 -8.38 -4.36
CA LEU A 53 -13.65 -7.08 -4.74
C LEU A 53 -13.95 -6.02 -3.67
N ILE A 54 -15.17 -6.00 -3.13
CA ILE A 54 -15.56 -5.05 -2.08
C ILE A 54 -14.72 -5.28 -0.82
N ALA A 55 -14.66 -6.53 -0.34
CA ALA A 55 -13.88 -6.87 0.84
C ALA A 55 -12.39 -6.59 0.63
N GLY A 56 -11.86 -6.91 -0.55
CA GLY A 56 -10.48 -6.62 -0.92
C GLY A 56 -10.13 -5.13 -0.87
N TRP A 57 -11.03 -4.26 -1.34
CA TRP A 57 -10.88 -2.81 -1.22
C TRP A 57 -10.91 -2.35 0.24
N ILE A 58 -11.86 -2.85 1.03
CA ILE A 58 -11.98 -2.51 2.46
C ILE A 58 -10.70 -2.92 3.20
N VAL A 59 -10.25 -4.17 3.05
CA VAL A 59 -9.03 -4.67 3.67
C VAL A 59 -7.82 -3.84 3.24
N HIS A 60 -7.67 -3.58 1.94
CA HIS A 60 -6.56 -2.76 1.45
C HIS A 60 -6.54 -1.36 2.05
N LEU A 61 -7.70 -0.71 2.20
CA LEU A 61 -7.80 0.61 2.80
C LEU A 61 -7.48 0.60 4.30
N ILE A 62 -7.97 -0.41 5.04
CA ILE A 62 -7.67 -0.58 6.47
C ILE A 62 -6.17 -0.80 6.66
N VAL A 63 -5.57 -1.73 5.92
CA VAL A 63 -4.13 -2.02 5.97
C VAL A 63 -3.33 -0.76 5.61
N SER A 64 -3.71 -0.07 4.53
CA SER A 64 -3.04 1.17 4.10
C SER A 64 -3.12 2.27 5.17
N ALA A 65 -4.27 2.43 5.84
CA ALA A 65 -4.42 3.37 6.95
C ALA A 65 -3.52 3.02 8.13
N THR A 66 -3.49 1.75 8.55
CA THR A 66 -2.63 1.25 9.62
C THR A 66 -1.15 1.47 9.29
N ILE A 67 -0.73 1.18 8.06
CA ILE A 67 0.65 1.41 7.62
C ILE A 67 0.95 2.91 7.59
N GLY A 68 0.02 3.76 7.15
CA GLY A 68 0.18 5.22 7.24
C GLY A 68 0.41 5.73 8.67
N VAL A 69 -0.28 5.15 9.66
CA VAL A 69 -0.03 5.43 11.08
C VAL A 69 1.38 5.01 11.50
N ALA A 70 1.85 3.83 11.07
CA ALA A 70 3.21 3.38 11.35
C ALA A 70 4.27 4.33 10.75
N TYR A 71 4.08 4.76 9.49
CA TYR A 71 4.95 5.76 8.85
C TYR A 71 5.03 7.06 9.65
N ALA A 72 3.87 7.58 10.09
CA ALA A 72 3.81 8.78 10.92
C ALA A 72 4.56 8.62 12.25
N GLY A 73 4.43 7.45 12.89
CA GLY A 73 5.19 7.09 14.09
C GLY A 73 6.70 7.13 13.84
N ILE A 74 7.16 6.50 12.75
CA ILE A 74 8.58 6.51 12.36
C ILE A 74 9.07 7.94 12.08
N PHE A 75 8.30 8.76 11.35
CA PHE A 75 8.67 10.15 11.11
C PHE A 75 8.77 10.97 12.40
N SER A 76 7.88 10.69 13.36
CA SER A 76 7.90 11.37 14.66
C SER A 76 9.15 10.97 15.46
N LEU A 77 9.41 9.66 15.59
CA LEU A 77 10.57 9.11 16.31
C LEU A 77 11.90 9.52 15.69
N ALA A 78 11.99 9.54 14.36
CA ALA A 78 13.20 9.94 13.65
C ALA A 78 13.42 11.47 13.62
N GLY A 79 12.51 12.27 14.20
CA GLY A 79 12.61 13.73 14.16
C GLY A 79 12.49 14.29 12.73
N ALA A 80 11.87 13.57 11.80
CA ALA A 80 11.75 13.96 10.39
C ALA A 80 10.85 15.19 10.24
N ALA A 81 11.43 16.39 10.33
CA ALA A 81 10.72 17.67 10.21
C ALA A 81 10.77 18.25 8.79
N ARG A 82 11.78 17.87 8.00
CA ARG A 82 12.00 18.34 6.63
C ARG A 82 12.19 17.16 5.70
N ARG A 83 11.86 17.35 4.41
CA ARG A 83 12.02 16.32 3.36
C ARG A 83 11.40 14.98 3.74
N THR A 84 10.21 15.01 4.35
CA THR A 84 9.45 13.82 4.79
C THR A 84 9.15 12.85 3.65
N TRP A 85 9.15 13.32 2.40
CA TRP A 85 9.05 12.45 1.21
C TRP A 85 10.28 11.55 1.01
N LEU A 86 11.50 11.97 1.38
CA LEU A 86 12.71 11.12 1.34
C LEU A 86 12.66 10.03 2.42
N TRP A 87 12.21 10.40 3.61
CA TRP A 87 11.92 9.44 4.66
C TRP A 87 10.84 8.45 4.20
N GLY A 88 9.76 8.96 3.60
CA GLY A 88 8.70 8.16 3.02
C GLY A 88 9.20 7.18 1.96
N LEU A 89 10.07 7.62 1.06
CA LEU A 89 10.71 6.76 0.06
C LEU A 89 11.52 5.63 0.71
N SER A 90 12.34 5.97 1.72
CA SER A 90 13.20 5.00 2.43
C SER A 90 12.37 3.95 3.16
N ILE A 91 11.32 4.37 3.88
CA ILE A 91 10.39 3.45 4.52
C ILE A 91 9.59 2.67 3.47
N GLY A 92 9.30 3.27 2.30
CA GLY A 92 8.72 2.61 1.12
C GLY A 92 9.48 1.37 0.68
N VAL A 93 10.82 1.40 0.72
CA VAL A 93 11.66 0.22 0.44
C VAL A 93 11.43 -0.87 1.49
N VAL A 94 11.43 -0.51 2.78
CA VAL A 94 11.18 -1.47 3.87
C VAL A 94 9.78 -2.06 3.76
N HIS A 95 8.77 -1.24 3.46
CA HIS A 95 7.39 -1.67 3.24
C HIS A 95 7.28 -2.61 2.03
N TRP A 96 7.97 -2.33 0.93
CA TRP A 96 8.05 -3.24 -0.21
C TRP A 96 8.64 -4.60 0.15
N ILE A 97 9.72 -4.63 0.94
CA ILE A 97 10.33 -5.87 1.44
C ILE A 97 9.33 -6.67 2.28
N MET A 98 8.68 -6.01 3.24
CA MET A 98 7.64 -6.66 4.06
C MET A 98 6.48 -7.18 3.22
N GLY A 99 6.05 -6.41 2.22
CA GLY A 99 5.03 -6.82 1.26
C GLY A 99 5.44 -8.04 0.43
N GLY A 100 6.72 -8.13 0.04
CA GLY A 100 7.26 -9.28 -0.67
C GLY A 100 7.20 -10.56 0.16
N PHE A 101 7.59 -10.50 1.43
CA PHE A 101 7.44 -11.60 2.38
C PHE A 101 5.97 -11.97 2.61
N PHE A 102 5.10 -10.96 2.71
CA PHE A 102 3.67 -11.18 2.82
C PHE A 102 3.10 -11.94 1.60
N LEU A 103 3.47 -11.56 0.38
CA LEU A 103 3.04 -12.27 -0.83
C LEU A 103 3.59 -13.70 -0.89
N ALA A 104 4.80 -13.94 -0.38
CA ALA A 104 5.35 -15.29 -0.25
C ALA A 104 4.49 -16.14 0.69
N LEU A 105 4.12 -15.60 1.85
CA LEU A 105 3.24 -16.27 2.81
C LEU A 105 1.87 -16.57 2.22
N VAL A 106 1.23 -15.57 1.60
CA VAL A 106 -0.07 -15.75 0.91
C VAL A 106 0.00 -16.84 -0.15
N SER A 107 1.10 -16.90 -0.90
CA SER A 107 1.30 -17.94 -1.92
C SER A 107 1.41 -19.33 -1.31
N ALA A 108 2.02 -19.46 -0.13
CA ALA A 108 2.19 -20.72 0.58
C ALA A 108 0.92 -21.19 1.31
N THR A 109 0.07 -20.27 1.75
CA THR A 109 -1.15 -20.58 2.53
C THR A 109 -2.43 -20.54 1.71
N ARG A 110 -2.33 -20.39 0.38
CA ARG A 110 -3.52 -20.34 -0.49
C ARG A 110 -4.23 -21.69 -0.52
N THR A 111 -5.56 -21.64 -0.56
CA THR A 111 -6.41 -22.83 -0.68
C THR A 111 -6.87 -23.13 -2.10
N GLU A 112 -6.69 -22.17 -3.01
CA GLU A 112 -7.12 -22.23 -4.41
C GLU A 112 -6.13 -23.01 -5.26
N THR A 113 -6.61 -23.67 -6.32
CA THR A 113 -5.71 -24.39 -7.24
C THR A 113 -4.93 -23.42 -8.15
N PRO A 114 -3.79 -23.82 -8.73
CA PRO A 114 -3.06 -23.00 -9.72
C PRO A 114 -3.94 -22.53 -10.89
N GLU A 115 -4.89 -23.34 -11.34
CA GLU A 115 -5.80 -23.07 -12.46
C GLU A 115 -6.85 -22.02 -12.10
N GLU A 116 -7.36 -22.03 -10.86
CA GLU A 116 -8.31 -21.02 -10.38
C GLU A 116 -7.63 -19.66 -10.19
N ARG A 117 -6.41 -19.67 -9.64
CA ARG A 117 -5.59 -18.47 -9.50
C ARG A 117 -4.11 -18.82 -9.36
N PRO A 118 -3.23 -18.33 -10.25
CA PRO A 118 -1.82 -18.56 -10.07
C PRO A 118 -1.32 -17.79 -8.84
N ALA A 119 -0.47 -18.44 -8.04
CA ALA A 119 0.09 -17.82 -6.85
C ALA A 119 1.05 -16.68 -7.24
N PRO A 120 1.01 -15.50 -6.58
CA PRO A 120 1.88 -14.39 -6.93
C PRO A 120 3.37 -14.70 -6.70
N GLY A 121 3.68 -15.60 -5.76
CA GLY A 121 5.05 -15.82 -5.30
C GLY A 121 5.60 -14.62 -4.51
N PRO A 122 6.84 -14.73 -3.98
CA PRO A 122 7.51 -13.61 -3.35
C PRO A 122 7.61 -12.43 -4.33
N PHE A 123 7.26 -11.23 -3.88
CA PHE A 123 7.29 -10.00 -4.68
C PHE A 123 6.49 -10.01 -6.00
N GLY A 124 5.62 -11.01 -6.25
CA GLY A 124 4.96 -11.17 -7.55
C GLY A 124 5.81 -11.89 -8.61
N MET A 125 6.92 -12.52 -8.23
CA MET A 125 7.88 -13.13 -9.17
C MET A 125 7.27 -14.21 -10.08
N ASN A 126 6.24 -14.93 -9.65
CA ASN A 126 5.59 -15.95 -10.49
C ASN A 126 4.80 -15.34 -11.66
N PHE A 127 4.45 -14.05 -11.58
CA PHE A 127 3.79 -13.33 -12.66
C PHE A 127 4.78 -12.68 -13.64
N GLY A 128 6.07 -12.67 -13.30
CA GLY A 128 7.14 -12.13 -14.13
C GLY A 128 7.66 -10.77 -13.68
N LEU A 129 8.71 -10.30 -14.35
CA LEU A 129 9.46 -9.10 -13.97
C LEU A 129 8.60 -7.82 -13.94
N GLY A 130 7.63 -7.70 -14.85
CA GLY A 130 6.73 -6.55 -14.90
C GLY A 130 5.97 -6.35 -13.60
N ASP A 131 5.45 -7.44 -13.00
CA ASP A 131 4.71 -7.40 -11.74
C ASP A 131 5.61 -7.09 -10.55
N VAL A 132 6.86 -7.60 -10.54
CA VAL A 132 7.86 -7.25 -9.51
C VAL A 132 8.16 -5.75 -9.53
N LEU A 133 8.38 -5.17 -10.72
CA LEU A 133 8.66 -3.75 -10.89
C LEU A 133 7.43 -2.89 -10.54
N ALA A 134 6.23 -3.31 -10.95
CA ALA A 134 4.99 -2.64 -10.59
C ALA A 134 4.77 -2.65 -9.07
N PHE A 135 5.04 -3.79 -8.42
CA PHE A 135 4.93 -3.94 -6.98
C PHE A 135 5.91 -3.02 -6.24
N LEU A 136 7.18 -2.98 -6.66
CA LEU A 136 8.18 -2.06 -6.13
C LEU A 136 7.73 -0.60 -6.29
N LEU A 137 7.43 -0.18 -7.52
CA LEU A 137 7.09 1.20 -7.82
C LEU A 137 5.86 1.66 -7.03
N ALA A 138 4.84 0.81 -6.93
CA ALA A 138 3.64 1.10 -6.16
C ALA A 138 3.95 1.37 -4.68
N HIS A 139 4.86 0.62 -4.05
CA HIS A 139 5.26 0.82 -2.65
C HIS A 139 6.14 2.07 -2.45
N LEU A 140 7.03 2.36 -3.40
CA LEU A 140 7.82 3.60 -3.36
C LEU A 140 6.90 4.83 -3.48
N VAL A 141 5.96 4.80 -4.42
CA VAL A 141 4.95 5.86 -4.59
C VAL A 141 4.06 5.98 -3.37
N PHE A 142 3.64 4.85 -2.76
CA PHE A 142 2.92 4.87 -1.49
C PHE A 142 3.72 5.62 -0.42
N GLY A 143 5.00 5.28 -0.23
CA GLY A 143 5.84 5.88 0.79
C GLY A 143 6.05 7.38 0.58
N VAL A 144 6.36 7.79 -0.66
CA VAL A 144 6.47 9.21 -1.04
C VAL A 144 5.15 9.94 -0.79
N SER A 145 4.02 9.34 -1.19
CA SER A 145 2.69 9.92 -1.03
C SER A 145 2.35 10.13 0.45
N VAL A 146 2.61 9.16 1.33
CA VAL A 146 2.42 9.33 2.78
C VAL A 146 3.32 10.44 3.31
N GLY A 147 4.59 10.47 2.90
CA GLY A 147 5.55 11.51 3.28
C GLY A 147 5.13 12.93 2.88
N ILE A 148 4.34 13.09 1.81
CA ILE A 148 3.79 14.37 1.36
C ILE A 148 2.45 14.68 2.03
N LEU A 149 1.51 13.73 2.00
CA LEU A 149 0.13 13.93 2.44
C LEU A 149 0.04 14.13 3.95
N TYR A 150 0.79 13.35 4.74
CA TYR A 150 0.67 13.41 6.19
C TYR A 150 1.01 14.80 6.77
N PRO A 151 2.13 15.46 6.39
CA PRO A 151 2.37 16.85 6.77
C PRO A 151 1.28 17.83 6.30
N LEU A 152 0.76 17.68 5.07
CA LEU A 152 -0.26 18.57 4.52
C LEU A 152 -1.58 18.47 5.30
N VAL A 153 -2.07 17.25 5.54
CA VAL A 153 -3.30 16.99 6.29
C VAL A 153 -3.13 17.43 7.75
N SER A 154 -1.95 17.22 8.33
CA SER A 154 -1.66 17.62 9.72
C SER A 154 -1.61 19.14 9.92
N ARG A 155 -1.07 19.89 8.95
CA ARG A 155 -1.04 21.37 9.01
C ARG A 155 -2.43 21.99 8.88
N ARG A 156 -3.29 21.44 8.01
CA ARG A 156 -4.65 21.95 7.81
C ARG A 156 -5.48 21.93 9.10
N ARG A 157 -5.20 21.01 10.03
CA ARG A 157 -5.85 20.98 11.36
C ARG A 157 -5.34 22.03 12.34
N ARG A 158 -4.08 22.48 12.23
CA ARG A 158 -3.52 23.53 13.12
C ARG A 158 -3.96 24.94 12.73
N GLY A 159 -4.41 25.14 11.49
CA GLY A 159 -4.88 26.42 10.97
C GLY A 159 -6.37 26.71 11.19
N VAL A 160 -7.07 25.93 12.02
CA VAL A 160 -8.44 26.24 12.46
C VAL A 160 -8.35 26.89 13.85
N PRO A 161 -8.44 28.22 13.98
CA PRO A 161 -8.61 28.86 15.28
C PRO A 161 -10.01 28.49 15.77
N GLY A 162 -10.10 27.83 16.93
CA GLY A 162 -11.40 27.51 17.55
C GLY A 162 -11.50 26.09 18.10
N ARG A 163 -10.71 25.80 19.13
CA ARG A 163 -11.12 25.03 20.32
C ARG A 163 -10.43 25.64 21.52
#